data_AF-A0A9Q1L953-F1
#
_entry.id   AF-A0A9Q1L953-F1
#
_cell.length_a   1.000
_cell.length_b   1.000
_cell.length_c   1.000
_cell.angle_alpha   90.00
_cell.angle_beta   90.00
_cell.angle_gamma   90.00
#
_symmetry.space_group_name_H-M   'P 1'
#
loop_
_entity.id
_entity.type
_entity.pdbx_description
1 polymer ?
#
loop_
_entity_poly.entity_id
_entity_poly.type
_entity_poly.pdbx_seq_one_letter_code
_entity_poly.pdbx_strand_id
1 'polypeptide(L)'
;MGIAHTSLEKTVDFGNVDWRKVMKKHGIKDLSQVLVFFDAHQNELKRMKQALKAGFRHLAFEDNYDTGDHYSFRQMCDQFYIRGGGHSYFKDSDEGRIRSRRKKFWEKAVDIEELCGPGEAWFVESVLDVYWELPPVAGPLLTHQTRYDPARASSSIVEDDRYGLFRRLGISRLEATVFNGYTQMVYLQVSQE
;
A
#
# COMPACT_ATOMS: atom_id res chain seq x y z
N MET A 1 -9.17 2.21 20.39
CA MET A 1 -8.93 1.56 19.07
C MET A 1 -8.68 0.08 19.36
N GLY A 2 -9.59 -0.81 18.95
CA GLY A 2 -9.43 -2.25 19.15
C GLY A 2 -8.80 -2.87 17.91
N ILE A 3 -7.72 -3.64 18.06
CA ILE A 3 -7.12 -4.39 16.96
C ILE A 3 -7.80 -5.76 16.90
N ALA A 4 -8.61 -5.99 15.88
CA ALA A 4 -9.21 -7.29 15.62
C ALA A 4 -8.32 -8.07 14.64
N HIS A 5 -7.57 -9.04 15.15
CA HIS A 5 -6.78 -9.96 14.32
C HIS A 5 -7.60 -11.20 13.98
N THR A 6 -7.79 -11.48 12.68
CA THR A 6 -8.51 -12.68 12.21
C THR A 6 -7.53 -13.56 11.44
N SER A 7 -6.95 -14.57 12.09
CA SER A 7 -6.21 -15.63 11.38
C SER A 7 -7.21 -16.68 10.90
N LEU A 8 -7.47 -16.74 9.60
CA LEU A 8 -8.30 -17.78 9.02
C LEU A 8 -7.46 -19.08 8.94
N GLU A 9 -7.88 -20.15 9.62
CA GLU A 9 -7.24 -21.49 9.61
C GLU A 9 -7.21 -22.16 8.21
N LYS A 10 -7.90 -21.56 7.23
CA LYS A 10 -7.76 -21.82 5.80
C LYS A 10 -7.48 -20.50 5.10
N THR A 11 -6.54 -20.49 4.17
CA THR A 11 -6.23 -19.33 3.32
C THR A 11 -7.41 -19.04 2.38
N VAL A 12 -8.41 -18.30 2.88
CA VAL A 12 -9.52 -17.78 2.09
C VAL A 12 -9.14 -16.38 1.62
N ASP A 13 -9.30 -16.11 0.33
CA ASP A 13 -9.08 -14.76 -0.21
C ASP A 13 -10.01 -13.75 0.47
N PHE A 14 -9.49 -12.55 0.78
CA PHE A 14 -10.23 -11.47 1.43
C PHE A 14 -11.58 -11.19 0.75
N GLY A 15 -11.65 -11.22 -0.59
CA GLY A 15 -12.88 -10.96 -1.34
C GLY A 15 -13.95 -12.05 -1.21
N ASN A 16 -13.58 -13.23 -0.70
CA ASN A 16 -14.47 -14.38 -0.54
C ASN A 16 -14.94 -14.58 0.90
N VAL A 17 -14.49 -13.74 1.84
CA VAL A 17 -14.90 -13.80 3.25
C VAL A 17 -16.25 -13.14 3.44
N ASP A 18 -17.16 -13.78 4.18
CA ASP A 18 -18.38 -13.14 4.69
C ASP A 18 -18.03 -12.22 5.87
N TRP A 19 -17.58 -11.02 5.54
CA TRP A 19 -17.17 -10.02 6.53
C TRP A 19 -18.31 -9.63 7.48
N ARG A 20 -19.58 -9.66 7.05
CA ARG A 20 -20.71 -9.37 7.95
C ARG A 20 -20.78 -10.42 9.07
N LYS A 21 -20.61 -11.70 8.73
CA LYS A 21 -20.58 -12.79 9.71
C LYS A 21 -19.38 -12.68 10.64
N VAL A 22 -18.18 -12.37 10.11
CA VAL A 22 -16.96 -12.19 10.92
C VAL A 22 -17.14 -11.04 11.90
N MET A 23 -17.56 -9.87 11.42
CA MET A 23 -17.73 -8.67 12.26
C MET A 23 -18.79 -8.89 13.35
N LYS A 24 -19.91 -9.55 13.01
CA LYS A 24 -20.92 -9.95 13.99
C LYS A 24 -20.37 -10.89 15.06
N LYS A 25 -19.55 -11.88 14.69
CA LYS A 25 -18.90 -12.80 15.64
C LYS A 25 -18.01 -12.06 16.63
N HIS A 26 -17.36 -10.99 16.19
CA HIS A 26 -16.51 -10.13 17.02
C HIS A 26 -17.25 -8.96 17.69
N GLY A 27 -18.58 -8.89 17.59
CA GLY A 27 -19.38 -7.84 18.21
C GLY A 27 -19.21 -6.45 17.57
N ILE A 28 -18.58 -6.37 16.40
CA ILE A 28 -18.35 -5.12 15.66
C ILE A 28 -19.62 -4.79 14.87
N LYS A 29 -20.26 -3.67 15.21
CA LYS A 29 -21.49 -3.19 14.56
C LYS A 29 -21.25 -2.07 13.55
N ASP A 30 -20.17 -1.33 13.72
CA ASP A 30 -19.81 -0.18 12.89
C ASP A 30 -18.47 -0.43 12.19
N LEU A 31 -18.52 -0.59 10.87
CA LEU A 31 -17.33 -0.85 10.04
C LEU A 31 -16.46 0.40 9.85
N SER A 32 -16.99 1.60 10.12
CA SER A 32 -16.19 2.83 10.10
C SER A 32 -15.19 2.91 11.25
N GLN A 33 -15.26 1.98 12.23
CA GLN A 33 -14.28 1.89 13.30
C GLN A 33 -13.18 0.86 13.02
N VAL A 34 -13.22 0.22 11.84
CA VAL A 34 -12.31 -0.85 11.47
C VAL A 34 -11.29 -0.35 10.46
N LEU A 35 -10.01 -0.56 10.79
CA LEU A 35 -8.89 -0.38 9.88
C LEU A 35 -8.47 -1.75 9.33
N VAL A 36 -8.44 -1.88 8.01
CA VAL A 36 -8.00 -3.09 7.32
C VAL A 36 -6.57 -2.90 6.82
N PHE A 37 -5.68 -3.82 7.18
CA PHE A 37 -4.29 -3.83 6.72
C PHE A 37 -4.12 -4.86 5.60
N PHE A 38 -3.51 -4.44 4.50
CA PHE A 38 -3.14 -5.31 3.37
C PHE A 38 -1.62 -5.37 3.22
N ASP A 39 -1.10 -6.55 2.93
CA ASP A 39 0.32 -6.83 2.66
C ASP A 39 0.75 -6.30 1.29
N ALA A 40 2.04 -5.91 1.15
CA ALA A 40 2.62 -5.38 -0.08
C ALA A 40 2.44 -6.31 -1.29
N HIS A 41 2.31 -7.62 -1.14
CA HIS A 41 2.22 -8.51 -2.30
C HIS A 41 0.84 -8.53 -2.97
N GLN A 42 -0.12 -7.74 -2.45
CA GLN A 42 -1.50 -7.67 -2.93
C GLN A 42 -1.73 -6.49 -3.88
N ASN A 43 -2.61 -6.67 -4.87
CA ASN A 43 -3.01 -5.58 -5.75
C ASN A 43 -3.92 -4.60 -4.99
N GLU A 44 -3.44 -3.38 -4.76
CA GLU A 44 -4.09 -2.40 -3.88
C GLU A 44 -5.46 -1.96 -4.43
N LEU A 45 -5.58 -1.76 -5.76
CA LEU A 45 -6.85 -1.40 -6.40
C LEU A 45 -7.92 -2.49 -6.19
N LYS A 46 -7.56 -3.75 -6.41
CA LYS A 46 -8.45 -4.90 -6.20
C LYS A 46 -8.89 -4.97 -4.75
N ARG A 47 -7.96 -4.82 -3.80
CA ARG A 47 -8.24 -4.87 -2.37
C ARG A 47 -9.10 -3.70 -1.89
N MET A 48 -8.85 -2.49 -2.38
CA MET A 48 -9.71 -1.34 -2.13
C MET A 48 -11.15 -1.61 -2.61
N LYS A 49 -11.35 -2.07 -3.84
CA LYS A 49 -12.68 -2.40 -4.37
C LYS A 49 -13.39 -3.46 -3.54
N GLN A 50 -12.67 -4.51 -3.13
CA GLN A 50 -13.23 -5.56 -2.27
C GLN A 50 -13.59 -5.03 -0.88
N ALA A 51 -12.75 -4.19 -0.29
CA ALA A 51 -12.98 -3.62 1.04
C ALA A 51 -14.18 -2.65 1.04
N LEU A 52 -14.27 -1.78 0.02
CA LEU A 52 -15.41 -0.91 -0.20
C LEU A 52 -16.71 -1.72 -0.37
N LYS A 53 -16.69 -2.79 -1.18
CA LYS A 53 -17.84 -3.69 -1.34
C LYS A 53 -18.24 -4.37 -0.03
N ALA A 54 -17.28 -4.68 0.84
CA ALA A 54 -17.53 -5.24 2.16
C ALA A 54 -18.01 -4.19 3.18
N GLY A 55 -17.92 -2.90 2.86
CA GLY A 55 -18.37 -1.78 3.69
C GLY A 55 -17.29 -1.14 4.56
N PHE A 56 -16.01 -1.51 4.38
CA PHE A 56 -14.89 -0.88 5.08
C PHE A 56 -14.54 0.47 4.46
N ARG A 57 -14.07 1.39 5.30
CA ARG A 57 -13.72 2.78 4.89
C ARG A 57 -12.29 3.19 5.21
N HIS A 58 -11.62 2.48 6.12
CA HIS A 58 -10.25 2.78 6.52
C HIS A 58 -9.35 1.62 6.13
N LEU A 59 -8.42 1.89 5.22
CA LEU A 59 -7.50 0.91 4.65
C LEU A 59 -6.07 1.40 4.89
N ALA A 60 -5.18 0.47 5.20
CA ALA A 60 -3.74 0.66 5.22
C ALA A 60 -3.12 -0.40 4.31
N PHE A 61 -2.26 0.04 3.41
CA PHE A 61 -1.48 -0.83 2.55
C PHE A 61 -0.04 -0.78 3.04
N GLU A 62 0.55 -1.96 3.19
CA GLU A 62 1.98 -2.06 3.43
C GLU A 62 2.72 -1.86 2.11
N ASP A 63 3.74 -1.01 2.16
CA ASP A 63 4.49 -0.48 1.04
C ASP A 63 3.66 0.29 0.01
N ASN A 64 4.32 1.24 -0.66
CA ASN A 64 3.72 2.08 -1.68
C ASN A 64 4.75 2.35 -2.77
N TYR A 65 5.40 1.27 -3.24
CA TYR A 65 6.52 1.40 -4.17
C TYR A 65 6.12 2.08 -5.47
N ASP A 66 7.03 2.90 -5.97
CA ASP A 66 6.92 3.54 -7.27
C ASP A 66 7.04 2.54 -8.44
N THR A 67 7.79 1.45 -8.23
CA THR A 67 8.05 0.40 -9.23
C THR A 67 7.97 -0.99 -8.59
N GLY A 68 6.75 -1.47 -8.37
CA GLY A 68 6.46 -2.73 -7.71
C GLY A 68 5.98 -3.86 -8.62
N ASP A 69 5.88 -5.05 -8.03
CA ASP A 69 5.29 -6.27 -8.62
C ASP A 69 3.74 -6.29 -8.45
N HIS A 70 3.15 -5.15 -8.11
CA HIS A 70 1.73 -4.93 -7.90
C HIS A 70 1.44 -3.44 -8.12
N TYR A 71 0.17 -3.11 -8.35
CA TYR A 71 -0.26 -1.74 -8.64
C TYR A 71 -0.54 -0.99 -7.35
N SER A 72 0.30 0.00 -7.02
CA SER A 72 0.20 0.80 -5.79
C SER A 72 -0.65 2.06 -5.96
N PHE A 73 -1.15 2.63 -4.87
CA PHE A 73 -1.83 3.93 -4.90
C PHE A 73 -0.93 5.04 -5.42
N ARG A 74 0.37 4.99 -5.16
CA ARG A 74 1.30 5.95 -5.76
C ARG A 74 1.31 5.87 -7.27
N GLN A 75 1.32 4.67 -7.82
CA GLN A 75 1.21 4.50 -9.27
C GLN A 75 -0.13 4.99 -9.80
N MET A 76 -1.23 4.80 -9.07
CA MET A 76 -2.58 5.24 -9.45
C MET A 76 -2.79 6.76 -9.39
N CYS A 77 -2.27 7.41 -8.35
CA CYS A 77 -2.59 8.79 -7.99
C CYS A 77 -1.58 9.82 -8.50
N ASP A 78 -0.35 9.42 -8.87
CA ASP A 78 0.68 10.37 -9.30
C ASP A 78 0.44 10.79 -10.76
N GLN A 79 -0.20 11.96 -10.94
CA GLN A 79 -0.94 12.24 -12.18
C GLN A 79 -0.29 13.12 -13.25
N PHE A 80 0.80 13.89 -13.04
CA PHE A 80 1.14 14.87 -14.09
C PHE A 80 2.61 15.25 -14.32
N TYR A 81 3.49 15.16 -13.33
CA TYR A 81 4.84 15.74 -13.42
C TYR A 81 5.93 14.75 -13.87
N ILE A 82 5.57 13.50 -14.15
CA ILE A 82 6.51 12.45 -14.56
C ILE A 82 6.22 12.05 -16.00
N ARG A 83 7.24 12.16 -16.88
CA ARG A 83 7.19 11.56 -18.21
C ARG A 83 7.00 10.04 -18.06
N GLY A 84 5.78 9.56 -18.27
CA GLY A 84 5.40 8.14 -18.13
C GLY A 84 4.59 7.79 -16.89
N GLY A 85 4.26 8.76 -16.03
CA GLY A 85 3.41 8.59 -14.84
C GLY A 85 2.32 9.65 -14.84
N GLY A 86 1.18 9.29 -15.40
CA GLY A 86 0.02 10.15 -15.58
C GLY A 86 -0.96 9.40 -16.45
N HIS A 87 -1.95 8.74 -15.83
CA HIS A 87 -2.91 7.96 -16.58
C HIS A 87 -3.91 8.92 -17.22
N SER A 88 -4.11 8.80 -18.52
CA SER A 88 -5.18 9.51 -19.22
C SER A 88 -6.26 8.51 -19.65
N TYR A 89 -7.53 8.88 -19.52
CA TYR A 89 -8.66 8.05 -19.98
C TYR A 89 -8.72 7.98 -21.48
N PHE A 90 -7.93 7.06 -22.03
CA PHE A 90 -7.93 6.76 -23.45
C PHE A 90 -7.82 5.25 -23.59
N LYS A 91 -8.97 4.59 -23.75
CA LYS A 91 -9.05 3.14 -23.95
C LYS A 91 -8.16 2.68 -25.12
N ASP A 92 -8.11 3.50 -26.17
CA ASP A 92 -7.33 3.24 -27.39
C ASP A 92 -5.90 3.81 -27.35
N SER A 93 -5.44 4.33 -26.21
CA SER A 93 -4.05 4.76 -26.07
C SER A 93 -3.07 3.59 -26.09
N ASP A 94 -1.79 3.90 -26.33
CA ASP A 94 -0.70 2.95 -26.16
C ASP A 94 -0.65 2.38 -24.73
N GLU A 95 -0.98 3.19 -23.73
CA GLU A 95 -1.03 2.78 -22.33
C GLU A 95 -2.13 1.73 -22.09
N GLY A 96 -3.34 1.99 -22.58
CA GLY A 96 -4.48 1.06 -22.52
C GLY A 96 -4.17 -0.26 -23.25
N ARG A 97 -3.59 -0.17 -24.45
CA ARG A 97 -3.18 -1.34 -25.25
C ARG A 97 -2.11 -2.18 -24.55
N ILE A 98 -1.10 -1.55 -23.93
CA ILE A 98 -0.04 -2.25 -23.20
C ILE A 98 -0.61 -2.92 -21.94
N ARG A 99 -1.49 -2.25 -21.19
CA ARG A 99 -2.15 -2.83 -20.02
C ARG A 99 -3.00 -4.05 -20.36
N SER A 100 -3.84 -3.94 -21.38
CA SER A 100 -4.67 -5.06 -21.85
C SER A 100 -3.82 -6.26 -22.28
N ARG A 101 -2.66 -6.02 -22.90
CA ARG A 101 -1.69 -7.10 -23.19
C ARG A 101 -1.10 -7.69 -21.92
N ARG A 102 -0.63 -6.87 -20.96
CA ARG A 102 -0.05 -7.35 -19.69
C ARG A 102 -1.03 -8.17 -18.87
N LYS A 103 -2.31 -7.76 -18.81
CA LYS A 103 -3.37 -8.48 -18.08
C LYS A 103 -3.52 -9.94 -18.51
N LYS A 104 -3.25 -10.26 -19.77
CA LYS A 104 -3.30 -11.64 -20.29
C LYS A 104 -2.19 -12.54 -19.75
N PHE A 105 -1.07 -11.96 -19.33
CA PHE A 105 0.11 -12.69 -18.88
C PHE A 105 0.34 -12.57 -17.37
N TRP A 106 -0.24 -11.56 -16.72
CA TRP A 106 -0.02 -11.28 -15.32
C TRP A 106 -1.32 -10.92 -14.61
N GLU A 107 -1.80 -11.81 -13.74
CA GLU A 107 -3.08 -11.64 -13.02
C GLU A 107 -3.13 -10.35 -12.19
N LYS A 108 -1.98 -9.94 -11.65
CA LYS A 108 -1.84 -8.73 -10.83
C LYS A 108 -1.82 -7.43 -11.65
N ALA A 109 -1.67 -7.51 -12.97
CA ALA A 109 -1.75 -6.33 -13.82
C ALA A 109 -3.16 -5.72 -13.76
N VAL A 110 -3.24 -4.42 -13.95
CA VAL A 110 -4.50 -3.67 -13.94
C VAL A 110 -4.81 -3.25 -15.37
N ASP A 111 -6.03 -3.52 -15.83
CA ASP A 111 -6.53 -3.02 -17.11
C ASP A 111 -6.99 -1.56 -16.99
N ILE A 112 -7.02 -0.82 -18.11
CA ILE A 112 -7.53 0.55 -18.12
C ILE A 112 -8.99 0.59 -17.66
N GLU A 113 -9.82 -0.38 -18.04
CA GLU A 113 -11.22 -0.46 -17.61
C GLU A 113 -11.36 -0.66 -16.08
N GLU A 114 -10.36 -1.25 -15.43
CA GLU A 114 -10.34 -1.41 -13.98
C GLU A 114 -9.98 -0.09 -13.26
N LEU A 115 -9.21 0.80 -13.88
CA LEU A 115 -8.86 2.11 -13.32
C LEU A 115 -9.99 3.13 -13.47
N CYS A 116 -10.89 2.91 -14.42
CA CYS A 116 -11.96 3.84 -14.75
C CYS A 116 -13.14 3.72 -13.78
N GLY A 117 -13.57 4.88 -13.29
CA GLY A 117 -14.79 5.07 -12.53
C GLY A 117 -15.94 5.60 -13.41
N PRO A 118 -17.10 5.89 -12.80
CA PRO A 118 -18.22 6.51 -13.49
C PRO A 118 -17.85 7.84 -14.15
N GLY A 119 -18.37 8.10 -15.35
CA GLY A 119 -18.17 9.38 -16.03
C GLY A 119 -16.75 9.62 -16.54
N GLU A 120 -16.01 8.55 -16.88
CA GLU A 120 -14.65 8.63 -17.43
C GLU A 120 -13.60 9.20 -16.45
N ALA A 121 -13.99 9.43 -15.19
CA ALA A 121 -13.13 9.84 -14.09
C ALA A 121 -12.41 8.66 -13.45
N TRP A 122 -11.33 8.92 -12.72
CA TRP A 122 -10.56 7.84 -12.07
C TRP A 122 -11.35 7.25 -10.92
N PHE A 123 -11.42 5.91 -10.88
CA PHE A 123 -12.18 5.22 -9.83
C PHE A 123 -11.66 5.62 -8.45
N VAL A 124 -10.34 5.69 -8.29
CA VAL A 124 -9.67 6.05 -7.03
C VAL A 124 -10.08 7.44 -6.56
N GLU A 125 -10.04 8.44 -7.45
CA GLU A 125 -10.46 9.81 -7.12
C GLU A 125 -11.94 9.89 -6.74
N SER A 126 -12.79 9.05 -7.33
CA SER A 126 -14.22 9.02 -7.03
C SER A 126 -14.58 8.41 -5.67
N VAL A 127 -13.65 7.70 -5.03
CA VAL A 127 -13.92 6.97 -3.77
C VAL A 127 -13.04 7.40 -2.59
N LEU A 128 -11.92 8.07 -2.84
CA LEU A 128 -11.02 8.50 -1.78
C LEU A 128 -11.43 9.86 -1.23
N ASP A 129 -11.69 9.89 0.08
CA ASP A 129 -11.84 11.15 0.83
C ASP A 129 -10.47 11.71 1.25
N VAL A 130 -9.59 10.84 1.74
CA VAL A 130 -8.24 11.19 2.23
C VAL A 130 -7.26 10.11 1.82
N TYR A 131 -6.14 10.53 1.23
CA TYR A 131 -4.97 9.70 0.96
C TYR A 131 -3.78 10.29 1.71
N TRP A 132 -3.04 9.44 2.44
CA TRP A 132 -1.86 9.87 3.16
C TRP A 132 -0.80 8.78 3.16
N GLU A 133 0.44 9.21 3.04
CA GLU A 133 1.62 8.34 3.07
C GLU A 133 2.48 8.72 4.27
N LEU A 134 2.87 7.72 5.06
CA LEU A 134 3.85 7.91 6.12
C LEU A 134 5.24 8.10 5.49
N PRO A 135 6.05 9.05 5.99
CA PRO A 135 7.42 9.15 5.56
C PRO A 135 8.18 7.86 5.88
N PRO A 136 9.16 7.45 5.05
CA PRO A 136 10.02 6.33 5.36
C PRO A 136 10.65 6.48 6.74
N VAL A 137 10.65 5.41 7.54
CA VAL A 137 11.21 5.46 8.90
C VAL A 137 12.73 5.73 8.85
N ALA A 138 13.43 5.17 7.87
CA ALA A 138 14.86 5.34 7.70
C ALA A 138 15.23 5.55 6.22
N GLY A 139 16.32 6.26 6.00
CA GLY A 139 16.84 6.55 4.67
C GLY A 139 17.26 5.28 3.91
N PRO A 140 17.30 5.34 2.57
CA PRO A 140 17.54 4.20 1.70
C PRO A 140 18.93 3.58 1.88
N LEU A 141 19.95 4.34 2.31
CA LEU A 141 21.28 3.79 2.58
C LEU A 141 21.33 3.02 3.89
N LEU A 142 20.48 3.37 4.87
CA LEU A 142 20.33 2.65 6.13
C LEU A 142 19.54 1.34 5.96
N THR A 143 18.55 1.33 5.07
CA THR A 143 17.68 0.16 4.83
C THR A 143 18.12 -0.70 3.64
N HIS A 144 19.14 -0.28 2.90
CA HIS A 144 19.61 -0.91 1.66
C HIS A 144 18.50 -1.06 0.60
N GLN A 145 17.58 -0.10 0.55
CA GLN A 145 16.44 -0.15 -0.37
C GLN A 145 16.89 0.10 -1.81
N THR A 146 16.59 -0.84 -2.71
CA THR A 146 17.00 -0.79 -4.12
C THR A 146 15.95 -0.17 -5.04
N ARG A 147 14.71 -0.01 -4.55
CA ARG A 147 13.56 0.53 -5.29
C ARG A 147 13.04 1.83 -4.64
N TYR A 148 13.94 2.77 -4.37
CA TYR A 148 13.65 4.09 -3.79
C TYR A 148 13.93 5.19 -4.81
N ASP A 149 12.97 6.09 -5.02
CA ASP A 149 13.13 7.29 -5.84
C ASP A 149 13.11 8.54 -4.94
N PRO A 150 14.27 9.18 -4.67
CA PRO A 150 14.34 10.37 -3.82
C PRO A 150 13.56 11.56 -4.37
N ALA A 151 13.31 11.63 -5.69
CA ALA A 151 12.50 12.70 -6.27
C ALA A 151 11.00 12.53 -5.99
N ARG A 152 10.62 11.33 -5.54
CA ARG A 152 9.23 10.91 -5.33
C ARG A 152 9.01 10.34 -3.93
N ALA A 153 9.89 10.53 -2.99
CA ALA A 153 9.65 10.12 -1.61
C ALA A 153 9.76 11.34 -0.69
N SER A 154 8.98 11.34 0.39
CA SER A 154 9.23 12.28 1.48
C SER A 154 10.58 11.97 2.14
N SER A 155 11.14 12.99 2.79
CA SER A 155 12.34 12.84 3.61
C SER A 155 12.10 11.80 4.71
N SER A 156 13.11 10.98 4.96
CA SER A 156 13.01 9.92 5.95
C SER A 156 13.01 10.49 7.38
N ILE A 157 12.34 9.82 8.32
CA ILE A 157 12.37 10.26 9.73
C ILE A 157 13.79 10.16 10.29
N VAL A 158 14.51 9.08 9.92
CA VAL A 158 15.91 8.88 10.26
C VAL A 158 16.77 8.92 9.00
N GLU A 159 17.38 10.07 8.78
CA GLU A 159 18.23 10.33 7.61
C GLU A 159 19.52 9.49 7.59
N ASP A 160 20.07 9.31 6.40
CA ASP A 160 21.26 8.48 6.16
C ASP A 160 22.50 8.96 6.93
N ASP A 161 22.62 10.24 7.27
CA ASP A 161 23.73 10.76 8.07
C ASP A 161 23.66 10.37 9.56
N ARG A 162 22.53 9.77 9.99
CA ARG A 162 22.27 9.31 11.36
C ARG A 162 22.75 7.89 11.63
N TYR A 163 23.73 7.35 10.89
CA TYR A 163 24.40 6.08 11.24
C TYR A 163 24.85 6.01 12.71
N GLY A 164 25.21 7.16 13.29
CA GLY A 164 25.54 7.26 14.72
C GLY A 164 24.38 6.90 15.66
N LEU A 165 23.12 7.20 15.29
CA LEU A 165 21.93 6.83 16.04
C LEU A 165 21.70 5.31 15.99
N PHE A 166 21.74 4.71 14.79
CA PHE A 166 21.62 3.25 14.62
C PHE A 166 22.70 2.50 15.41
N ARG A 167 23.93 3.05 15.43
CA ARG A 167 25.03 2.51 16.24
C ARG A 167 24.79 2.64 17.75
N ARG A 168 24.31 3.79 18.21
CA ARG A 168 23.99 4.04 19.63
C ARG A 168 22.85 3.15 20.13
N LEU A 169 21.83 2.95 19.31
CA LEU A 169 20.69 2.08 19.62
C LEU A 169 21.02 0.58 19.49
N GLY A 170 22.22 0.22 19.04
CA GLY A 170 22.64 -1.17 18.82
C GLY A 170 22.03 -1.83 17.58
N ILE A 171 21.21 -1.10 16.82
CA ILE A 171 20.54 -1.57 15.60
C ILE A 171 21.57 -1.97 14.54
N SER A 172 22.69 -1.25 14.43
CA SER A 172 23.76 -1.56 13.47
C SER A 172 24.50 -2.88 13.74
N ARG A 173 24.22 -3.55 14.86
CA ARG A 173 24.80 -4.87 15.21
C ARG A 173 23.89 -6.03 14.83
N LEU A 174 22.65 -5.75 14.45
CA LEU A 174 21.73 -6.77 13.96
C LEU A 174 22.25 -7.24 12.61
N GLU A 175 22.27 -8.55 12.39
CA GLU A 175 22.68 -9.10 11.09
C GLU A 175 21.74 -8.58 9.99
N ALA A 176 22.27 -8.34 8.79
CA ALA A 176 21.46 -7.87 7.66
C ALA A 176 20.28 -8.81 7.33
N THR A 177 20.39 -10.08 7.72
CA THR A 177 19.35 -11.11 7.62
C THR A 177 18.18 -10.89 8.60
N VAL A 178 18.41 -10.20 9.71
CA VAL A 178 17.39 -9.76 10.69
C VAL A 178 16.55 -8.64 10.11
N PHE A 179 17.10 -7.83 9.20
CA PHE A 179 16.39 -6.86 8.37
C PHE A 179 16.24 -7.33 6.94
N ASN A 180 15.89 -8.61 6.75
CA ASN A 180 15.49 -9.04 5.42
C ASN A 180 14.29 -8.22 4.92
N GLY A 181 13.99 -8.27 3.62
CA GLY A 181 12.97 -7.44 2.97
C GLY A 181 11.53 -7.55 3.50
N TYR A 182 11.29 -8.26 4.60
CA TYR A 182 10.00 -8.45 5.28
C TYR A 182 10.02 -8.04 6.76
N THR A 183 11.10 -7.46 7.27
CA THR A 183 11.18 -7.05 8.68
C THR A 183 10.73 -5.62 8.87
N GLN A 184 9.60 -5.44 9.55
CA GLN A 184 9.06 -4.13 9.89
C GLN A 184 9.64 -3.67 11.22
N MET A 185 10.34 -2.53 11.23
CA MET A 185 10.74 -1.85 12.46
C MET A 185 9.65 -0.87 12.91
N VAL A 186 9.13 -1.07 14.12
CA VAL A 186 8.29 -0.07 14.78
C VAL A 186 9.15 0.66 15.80
N TYR A 187 9.35 1.97 15.59
CA TYR A 187 9.92 2.85 16.60
C TYR A 187 8.78 3.54 17.36
N LEU A 188 8.74 3.33 18.68
CA LEU A 188 7.84 4.05 19.57
C LEU A 188 8.69 4.90 20.51
N GLN A 189 8.77 6.21 20.23
CA GLN A 189 9.28 7.15 21.23
C GLN A 189 8.16 7.42 22.22
N VAL A 190 8.19 6.72 23.34
CA VAL A 190 7.37 7.10 24.50
C VAL A 190 8.08 8.30 25.12
N SER A 191 7.51 9.51 24.97
CA SER A 191 8.02 10.67 25.70
C SER A 191 7.87 10.37 27.19
N GLN A 192 8.98 10.39 27.92
CA GLN A 192 8.89 10.76 29.33
C GLN A 192 8.74 12.28 29.36
N GLU A 193 7.70 12.75 30.04
CA GLU A 193 7.65 14.14 30.52
C GLU A 193 8.96 14.52 31.20
#